data_AF-A0A1Q6X5A4-F1
#
_entry.id   AF-A0A1Q6X5A4-F1
#
_cell.length_a   1.000
_cell.length_b   1.000
_cell.length_c   1.000
_cell.angle_alpha   90.00
_cell.angle_beta   90.00
_cell.angle_gamma   90.00
#
_symmetry.space_group_name_H-M   'P 1'
#
loop_
_entity.id
_entity.type
_entity.pdbx_description
1 polymer ?
#
loop_
_entity_poly.entity_id
_entity_poly.type
_entity_poly.pdbx_seq_one_letter_code
_entity_poly.pdbx_strand_id
1 'polypeptide(L)'
;MLVRPHLPGYRWFHVFRNAAIRTGVYVGVCLTLVFTAWLVIANHAPFLERFALERNVAAASILGFLAAVPVFRFLRLPGHLLASSLIGWLIFSLSYRALCLVFRGLSNWHSTFQIFMLGAVVYLILTTLCWIAATIWRAREAHASHPNHHAS
;
A
#
# COMPACT_ATOMS: atom_id res chain seq x y z
N MET A 1 -33.84 -17.81 -24.56
CA MET A 1 -32.51 -17.17 -24.42
C MET A 1 -32.73 -15.71 -24.03
N LEU A 2 -32.50 -15.35 -22.76
CA LEU A 2 -32.63 -13.96 -22.30
C LEU A 2 -31.26 -13.27 -22.42
N VAL A 3 -31.10 -12.41 -23.42
CA VAL A 3 -29.93 -11.55 -23.58
C VAL A 3 -29.98 -10.48 -22.50
N ARG A 4 -29.14 -10.60 -21.45
CA ARG A 4 -28.97 -9.54 -20.45
C ARG A 4 -28.15 -8.40 -21.07
N PRO A 5 -28.66 -7.16 -21.13
CA PRO A 5 -27.89 -6.04 -21.66
C PRO A 5 -26.74 -5.73 -20.71
N HIS A 6 -25.51 -5.94 -21.18
CA HIS A 6 -24.29 -5.51 -20.49
C HIS A 6 -24.15 -4.00 -20.64
N LEU A 7 -24.74 -3.24 -19.72
CA LEU A 7 -24.56 -1.79 -19.64
C LEU A 7 -23.08 -1.46 -19.35
N PRO A 8 -22.41 -0.63 -20.17
CA PRO A 8 -21.02 -0.24 -19.98
C PRO A 8 -20.90 0.68 -18.77
N GLY A 9 -20.73 0.08 -17.59
CA GLY A 9 -20.65 0.77 -16.30
C GLY A 9 -20.72 -0.20 -15.13
N TYR A 10 -21.36 -1.36 -15.31
CA TYR A 10 -21.47 -2.39 -14.26
C TYR A 10 -20.13 -3.02 -13.86
N ARG A 11 -19.13 -2.98 -14.74
CA ARG A 11 -17.76 -3.48 -14.48
C ARG A 11 -17.03 -2.67 -13.40
N TRP A 12 -17.26 -1.36 -13.32
CA TRP A 12 -16.62 -0.48 -12.34
C TRP A 12 -17.04 -0.82 -10.90
N PHE A 13 -18.32 -1.13 -10.68
CA PHE A 13 -18.82 -1.57 -9.36
C PHE A 13 -18.22 -2.92 -8.93
N HIS A 14 -17.93 -3.82 -9.88
CA HIS A 14 -17.25 -5.08 -9.58
C HIS A 14 -15.77 -4.90 -9.21
N VAL A 15 -15.09 -3.92 -9.80
CA VAL A 15 -13.70 -3.56 -9.48
C VAL A 15 -13.59 -3.05 -8.04
N PHE A 16 -14.52 -2.21 -7.58
CA PHE A 16 -14.59 -1.78 -6.16
C PHE A 16 -14.97 -2.90 -5.19
N ARG A 17 -15.55 -4.00 -5.68
CA ARG A 17 -15.82 -5.19 -4.87
C ARG A 17 -14.55 -5.99 -4.57
N ASN A 18 -13.47 -5.79 -5.34
CA ASN A 18 -12.20 -6.47 -5.09
C ASN A 18 -11.51 -5.87 -3.85
N ALA A 19 -11.30 -6.73 -2.84
CA ALA A 19 -10.71 -6.34 -1.57
C ALA A 19 -9.31 -5.71 -1.73
N ALA A 20 -8.52 -6.15 -2.71
CA ALA A 20 -7.19 -5.59 -2.96
C ALA A 20 -7.29 -4.14 -3.44
N ILE A 21 -8.15 -3.87 -4.41
CA ILE A 21 -8.34 -2.53 -4.99
C ILE A 21 -8.87 -1.57 -3.93
N ARG A 22 -9.90 -1.99 -3.19
CA ARG A 22 -10.48 -1.19 -2.11
C ARG A 22 -9.43 -0.85 -1.04
N THR A 23 -8.64 -1.83 -0.61
CA THR A 23 -7.57 -1.60 0.38
C THR A 23 -6.53 -0.64 -0.16
N GLY A 24 -6.09 -0.84 -1.41
CA GLY A 24 -5.12 0.04 -2.05
C GLY A 24 -5.61 1.49 -2.14
N VAL A 25 -6.86 1.70 -2.56
CA VAL A 25 -7.47 3.04 -2.62
C VAL A 25 -7.53 3.68 -1.24
N TYR A 26 -8.03 2.98 -0.22
CA TYR A 26 -8.09 3.52 1.15
C TYR A 26 -6.71 3.88 1.68
N VAL A 27 -5.73 2.99 1.53
CA VAL A 27 -4.37 3.23 2.00
C VAL A 27 -3.74 4.40 1.26
N GLY A 28 -3.89 4.47 -0.06
CA GLY A 28 -3.38 5.59 -0.87
C GLY A 28 -3.98 6.94 -0.45
N VAL A 29 -5.30 7.00 -0.26
CA VAL A 29 -5.98 8.23 0.21
C VAL A 29 -5.51 8.63 1.61
N CYS A 30 -5.45 7.68 2.55
CA CYS A 30 -5.00 7.96 3.92
C CYS A 30 -3.54 8.45 3.95
N LEU A 31 -2.64 7.81 3.20
CA LEU A 31 -1.24 8.24 3.08
C LEU A 31 -1.15 9.67 2.53
N THR A 32 -1.90 9.97 1.47
CA THR A 32 -1.94 11.32 0.89
C THR A 32 -2.42 12.34 1.92
N LEU A 33 -3.54 12.08 2.61
CA LEU A 33 -4.10 13.02 3.60
C LEU A 33 -3.13 13.30 4.74
N VAL A 34 -2.54 12.24 5.32
CA VAL A 34 -1.57 12.38 6.41
C VAL A 34 -0.33 13.15 5.95
N PHE A 35 0.20 12.84 4.76
CA PHE A 35 1.38 13.52 4.24
C PHE A 35 1.09 15.00 3.92
N THR A 36 -0.07 15.30 3.33
CA THR A 36 -0.49 16.69 3.09
C THR A 36 -0.67 17.45 4.40
N ALA A 37 -1.32 16.85 5.40
CA ALA A 37 -1.47 17.47 6.72
C ALA A 37 -0.10 17.75 7.35
N TRP A 38 0.83 16.80 7.27
CA TRP A 38 2.19 17.00 7.75
C TRP A 38 2.90 18.13 7.02
N LEU A 39 2.78 18.24 5.69
CA LEU A 39 3.36 19.36 4.93
C LEU A 39 2.78 20.71 5.37
N VAL A 40 1.46 20.79 5.55
CA VAL A 40 0.82 22.04 5.99
C VAL A 40 1.33 22.43 7.38
N ILE A 41 1.34 21.49 8.33
CA ILE A 41 1.85 21.74 9.68
C ILE A 41 3.34 22.12 9.63
N ALA A 42 4.13 21.46 8.79
CA ALA A 42 5.55 21.72 8.67
C ALA A 42 5.89 23.11 8.13
N ASN A 43 5.05 23.64 7.23
CA ASN A 43 5.28 24.95 6.60
C ASN A 43 4.57 26.11 7.32
N HIS A 44 3.49 25.86 8.07
CA HIS A 44 2.68 26.92 8.68
C HIS A 44 2.83 27.05 10.21
N ALA A 45 3.48 26.10 10.89
CA ALA A 45 3.63 26.13 12.34
C ALA A 45 5.11 26.28 12.77
N PRO A 46 5.68 27.50 12.71
CA PRO A 46 7.07 27.75 13.11
C PRO A 46 7.31 27.47 14.61
N PHE A 47 6.28 27.51 15.45
CA PHE A 47 6.39 27.16 16.88
C PHE A 47 6.82 25.69 17.10
N LEU A 48 6.57 24.80 16.12
CA LEU A 48 6.94 23.39 16.16
C LEU A 48 8.37 23.13 15.67
N GLU A 49 9.14 24.15 15.29
CA GLU A 49 10.53 23.96 14.87
C GLU A 49 11.40 23.34 15.96
N ARG A 50 11.16 23.71 17.23
CA ARG A 50 11.83 23.09 18.38
C ARG A 50 11.55 21.60 18.50
N PHE A 51 10.41 21.15 17.97
CA PHE A 51 9.96 19.75 17.95
C PHE A 51 10.00 19.16 16.54
N ALA A 52 10.80 19.73 15.63
CA ALA A 52 10.83 19.30 14.22
C ALA A 52 11.14 17.79 14.10
N LEU A 53 12.06 17.28 14.93
CA LEU A 53 12.41 15.86 14.96
C LEU A 53 11.22 15.02 15.43
N GLU A 54 10.59 15.36 16.55
CA GLU A 54 9.44 14.62 17.10
C GLU A 54 8.26 14.60 16.13
N ARG A 55 7.93 15.75 15.52
CA ARG A 55 6.87 15.87 14.52
C ARG A 55 7.17 14.98 13.30
N ASN A 56 8.40 14.99 12.82
CA ASN A 56 8.79 14.22 11.64
C ASN A 56 8.80 12.72 11.94
N VAL A 57 9.27 12.31 13.13
CA VAL A 57 9.21 10.92 13.59
C VAL A 57 7.75 10.47 13.72
N ALA A 58 6.89 11.26 14.36
CA ALA A 58 5.47 10.95 14.49
C ALA A 58 4.79 10.77 13.12
N ALA A 59 5.01 11.71 12.18
CA ALA A 59 4.47 11.61 10.84
C ALA A 59 5.01 10.39 10.08
N ALA A 60 6.32 10.12 10.18
CA ALA A 60 6.94 8.96 9.56
C ALA A 60 6.38 7.65 10.14
N SER A 61 6.16 7.57 11.45
CA SER A 61 5.55 6.41 12.12
C SER A 61 4.11 6.19 11.65
N ILE A 62 3.30 7.24 11.56
CA ILE A 62 1.91 7.13 11.07
C ILE A 62 1.89 6.69 9.61
N LEU A 63 2.72 7.30 8.75
CA LEU A 63 2.82 6.91 7.34
C LEU A 63 3.30 5.46 7.19
N GLY A 64 4.32 5.05 7.96
CA GLY A 64 4.81 3.67 7.98
C GLY A 64 3.74 2.68 8.42
N PHE A 65 2.98 3.01 9.46
CA PHE A 65 1.87 2.17 9.94
C PHE A 65 0.78 2.01 8.86
N LEU A 66 0.37 3.10 8.22
CA LEU A 66 -0.61 3.07 7.12
C LEU A 66 -0.09 2.29 5.90
N ALA A 67 1.18 2.47 5.54
CA ALA A 67 1.83 1.74 4.46
C ALA A 67 1.94 0.23 4.74
N ALA A 68 1.98 -0.17 6.01
CA ALA A 68 2.01 -1.58 6.40
C ALA A 68 0.63 -2.27 6.35
N VAL A 69 -0.47 -1.53 6.23
CA VAL A 69 -1.84 -2.09 6.21
C VAL A 69 -2.04 -3.18 5.16
N PRO A 70 -1.64 -3.00 3.87
CA PRO A 70 -1.75 -4.05 2.87
C PRO A 70 -0.95 -5.31 3.22
N VAL A 71 0.22 -5.12 3.85
CA VAL A 71 1.11 -6.20 4.26
C VAL A 71 0.40 -7.09 5.28
N PHE A 72 -0.06 -6.50 6.39
CA PHE A 72 -0.78 -7.24 7.43
C PHE A 72 -2.09 -7.87 6.93
N ARG A 73 -2.81 -7.17 6.05
CA ARG A 73 -4.10 -7.66 5.52
C ARG A 73 -3.95 -8.84 4.56
N PHE A 74 -2.87 -8.88 3.77
CA PHE A 74 -2.69 -9.85 2.69
C PHE A 74 -1.43 -10.71 2.82
N LEU A 75 -0.93 -10.95 4.04
CA LEU A 75 0.25 -11.78 4.32
C LEU A 75 0.24 -13.15 3.62
N ARG A 76 -0.94 -13.77 3.50
CA ARG A 76 -1.13 -15.10 2.88
C ARG A 76 -1.52 -15.04 1.39
N LEU A 77 -1.74 -13.85 0.86
CA LEU A 77 -2.25 -13.60 -0.50
C LEU A 77 -1.32 -12.62 -1.22
N PRO A 78 -0.09 -13.04 -1.60
CA PRO A 78 0.94 -12.14 -2.10
C PRO A 78 0.52 -11.36 -3.35
N GLY A 79 -0.29 -11.96 -4.24
CA GLY A 79 -0.83 -11.24 -5.40
C GLY A 79 -1.76 -10.08 -5.02
N HIS A 80 -2.58 -10.25 -3.97
CA HIS A 80 -3.46 -9.18 -3.49
C HIS A 80 -2.67 -8.10 -2.74
N LEU A 81 -1.62 -8.50 -2.01
CA LEU A 81 -0.68 -7.59 -1.37
C LEU A 81 -0.03 -6.68 -2.43
N LEU A 82 0.59 -7.26 -3.45
CA LEU A 82 1.26 -6.48 -4.50
C LEU A 82 0.28 -5.52 -5.20
N ALA A 83 -0.88 -6.02 -5.62
CA ALA A 83 -1.87 -5.19 -6.30
C ALA A 83 -2.36 -4.04 -5.42
N SER A 84 -2.75 -4.33 -4.17
CA SER A 84 -3.24 -3.30 -3.25
C SER A 84 -2.16 -2.26 -2.90
N SER A 85 -0.95 -2.71 -2.61
CA SER A 85 0.18 -1.82 -2.31
C SER A 85 0.57 -0.94 -3.49
N LEU A 86 0.65 -1.48 -4.71
CA LEU A 86 0.97 -0.70 -5.91
C LEU A 86 -0.12 0.34 -6.22
N ILE A 87 -1.40 -0.03 -6.07
CA ILE A 87 -2.51 0.92 -6.26
C ILE A 87 -2.42 2.06 -5.25
N GLY A 88 -2.24 1.75 -3.96
CA GLY A 88 -2.12 2.77 -2.92
C GLY A 88 -0.90 3.66 -3.12
N TRP A 89 0.25 3.07 -3.46
CA TRP A 89 1.48 3.82 -3.68
C TRP A 89 1.43 4.68 -4.95
N LEU A 90 0.74 4.22 -5.99
CA LEU A 90 0.51 5.00 -7.20
C LEU A 90 -0.33 6.24 -6.90
N ILE A 91 -1.44 6.09 -6.16
CA ILE A 91 -2.29 7.22 -5.74
C ILE A 91 -1.47 8.22 -4.93
N PHE A 92 -0.67 7.73 -3.97
CA PHE A 92 0.23 8.55 -3.17
C PHE A 92 1.25 9.29 -4.04
N SER A 93 1.90 8.61 -4.98
CA SER A 93 2.91 9.20 -5.88
C SER A 93 2.32 10.27 -6.80
N LEU A 94 1.11 10.03 -7.34
CA LEU A 94 0.41 11.04 -8.14
C LEU A 94 0.03 12.26 -7.30
N SER A 95 -0.40 12.05 -6.07
CA SER A 95 -0.70 13.12 -5.12
C SER A 95 0.56 13.91 -4.75
N TYR A 96 1.68 13.21 -4.55
CA TYR A 96 3.00 13.82 -4.31
C TYR A 96 3.38 14.75 -5.46
N ARG A 97 3.16 14.34 -6.72
CA ARG A 97 3.39 15.21 -7.89
C ARG A 97 2.57 16.49 -7.82
N ALA A 98 1.29 16.39 -7.47
CA ALA A 98 0.43 17.56 -7.31
C ALA A 98 0.93 18.48 -6.18
N LEU A 99 1.36 17.90 -5.06
CA LEU A 99 1.93 18.64 -3.93
C LEU A 99 3.24 19.34 -4.29
N CYS A 100 4.09 18.76 -5.15
CA CYS A 100 5.30 19.43 -5.64
C CYS A 100 5.01 20.72 -6.41
N LEU A 101 3.84 20.86 -7.04
CA LEU A 101 3.44 22.10 -7.71
C LEU A 101 3.15 23.23 -6.72
N VAL A 102 2.69 22.88 -5.52
CA VAL A 102 2.37 23.82 -4.43
C VAL A 102 3.61 24.09 -3.57
N PHE A 103 4.29 23.03 -3.14
CA PHE A 103 5.48 23.07 -2.29
C PHE A 103 6.73 22.81 -3.14
N ARG A 104 7.25 23.86 -3.78
CA ARG A 104 8.42 23.75 -4.70
C ARG A 104 9.65 23.12 -4.05
N GLY A 105 9.83 23.26 -2.73
CA GLY A 105 10.93 22.65 -1.98
C GLY A 105 10.94 21.12 -2.02
N LEU A 106 9.77 20.46 -2.17
CA LEU A 106 9.68 18.99 -2.27
C LEU A 106 10.32 18.45 -3.55
N SER A 107 10.15 19.19 -4.65
CA SER A 107 10.68 18.81 -5.97
C SER A 107 12.21 18.66 -5.98
N ASN A 108 12.91 19.41 -5.12
CA ASN A 108 14.38 19.39 -5.06
C ASN A 108 14.92 18.16 -4.32
N TRP A 109 14.12 17.54 -3.45
CA TRP A 109 14.55 16.38 -2.70
C TRP A 109 14.43 15.10 -3.52
N HIS A 110 13.22 14.77 -3.97
CA HIS A 110 12.97 13.53 -4.69
C HIS A 110 11.99 13.78 -5.84
N SER A 111 12.31 13.23 -7.00
CA SER A 111 11.40 13.22 -8.16
C SER A 111 10.22 12.28 -7.88
N THR A 112 9.05 12.60 -8.42
CA THR A 112 7.85 11.74 -8.34
C THR A 112 8.14 10.31 -8.77
N PHE A 113 8.94 10.14 -9.83
CA PHE A 113 9.30 8.82 -10.32
C PHE A 113 10.15 8.04 -9.31
N GLN A 114 11.07 8.71 -8.60
CA GLN A 114 11.88 8.09 -7.54
C GLN A 114 11.01 7.64 -6.37
N ILE A 115 10.04 8.47 -5.95
CA ILE A 115 9.09 8.10 -4.89
C ILE A 115 8.27 6.88 -5.31
N PHE A 116 7.77 6.85 -6.55
CA PHE A 116 7.04 5.71 -7.09
C PHE A 116 7.90 4.43 -7.10
N MET A 117 9.11 4.52 -7.66
CA MET A 117 10.05 3.40 -7.72
C MET A 117 10.44 2.89 -6.34
N LEU A 118 10.64 3.78 -5.37
CA LEU A 118 10.96 3.41 -3.99
C LEU A 118 9.89 2.48 -3.41
N GLY A 119 8.62 2.89 -3.44
CA GLY A 119 7.56 2.03 -2.91
C GLY A 119 7.32 0.79 -3.75
N ALA A 120 7.41 0.87 -5.08
CA ALA A 120 7.27 -0.29 -5.95
C ALA A 120 8.30 -1.37 -5.60
N VAL A 121 9.58 -1.00 -5.44
CA VAL A 121 10.65 -1.91 -5.05
C VAL A 121 10.43 -2.46 -3.65
N VAL A 122 10.12 -1.60 -2.66
CA VAL A 122 9.87 -2.03 -1.27
C VAL A 122 8.72 -3.04 -1.20
N TYR A 123 7.59 -2.74 -1.84
CA TYR A 123 6.45 -3.67 -1.82
C TYR A 123 6.70 -4.93 -2.62
N LEU A 124 7.50 -4.89 -3.70
CA LEU A 124 7.90 -6.08 -4.43
C LEU A 124 8.75 -7.01 -3.55
N ILE A 125 9.70 -6.46 -2.80
CA ILE A 125 10.51 -7.22 -1.82
C ILE A 125 9.59 -7.83 -0.76
N LEU A 126 8.72 -7.04 -0.13
CA LEU A 126 7.80 -7.53 0.91
C LEU A 126 6.84 -8.60 0.38
N THR A 127 6.31 -8.42 -0.83
CA THR A 127 5.49 -9.42 -1.52
C THR A 127 6.25 -10.72 -1.70
N THR A 128 7.51 -10.63 -2.15
CA THR A 128 8.36 -11.80 -2.40
C THR A 128 8.61 -12.56 -1.10
N LEU A 129 8.92 -11.86 -0.01
CA LEU A 129 9.09 -12.47 1.32
C LEU A 129 7.79 -13.13 1.81
N CYS A 130 6.64 -12.47 1.65
CA CYS A 130 5.34 -13.04 2.01
C CYS A 130 5.01 -14.28 1.16
N TRP A 131 5.37 -14.26 -0.12
CA TRP A 131 5.19 -15.41 -1.01
C TRP A 131 6.05 -16.60 -0.57
N ILE A 132 7.34 -16.37 -0.25
CA ILE A 132 8.24 -17.41 0.28
C ILE A 132 7.70 -17.98 1.61
N ALA A 133 7.25 -17.13 2.54
CA ALA A 133 6.67 -17.61 3.79
C ALA A 133 5.40 -18.44 3.56
N ALA A 134 4.54 -18.02 2.64
CA ALA A 134 3.31 -18.72 2.29
C ALA A 134 3.56 -20.05 1.55
N THR A 135 4.64 -20.18 0.78
CA THR A 135 5.01 -21.46 0.14
C THR A 135 5.58 -22.43 1.15
N ILE A 136 6.47 -21.97 2.04
CA ILE A 136 7.00 -22.79 3.14
C ILE A 136 5.87 -23.31 4.03
N TRP A 137 4.93 -22.44 4.41
CA TRP A 137 3.79 -22.83 5.25
C TRP A 137 2.94 -23.93 4.58
N ARG A 138 2.61 -23.75 3.30
CA ARG A 138 1.84 -24.74 2.52
C ARG A 138 2.57 -26.08 2.37
N ALA A 139 3.89 -26.07 2.19
CA ALA A 139 4.69 -27.28 2.16
C ALA A 139 4.65 -28.02 3.51
N ARG A 140 4.72 -27.28 4.63
CA ARG A 140 4.63 -27.85 5.98
C ARG A 140 3.26 -28.48 6.25
N GLU A 141 2.17 -27.83 5.86
CA GLU A 141 0.81 -28.39 5.99
C GLU A 141 0.65 -29.67 5.16
N ALA A 142 1.18 -29.70 3.94
CA ALA A 142 1.15 -30.89 3.09
C ALA A 142 1.91 -32.08 3.71
N HIS A 143 3.06 -31.84 4.33
CA HIS A 143 3.81 -32.88 5.04
C HIS A 143 3.12 -33.34 6.34
N ALA A 144 2.51 -32.42 7.09
CA ALA A 144 1.77 -32.74 8.32
C ALA A 144 0.46 -33.50 8.06
N SER A 145 -0.10 -33.40 6.85
CA SER A 145 -1.32 -34.11 6.43
C SER A 145 -1.05 -35.54 5.95
N HIS A 146 0.21 -35.97 5.92
CA HIS A 146 0.63 -37.31 5.53
C HIS A 146 0.98 -38.29 6.70
N PRO A 147 0.32 -38.30 7.88
CA PRO A 147 0.57 -39.31 8.88
C PRO A 147 -0.28 -40.57 8.59
N ASN A 148 0.41 -41.68 8.33
CA ASN A 148 -0.02 -43.07 8.54
C ASN A 148 -1.22 -43.59 7.73
N HIS A 149 -1.01 -43.84 6.43
CA HIS A 149 -1.75 -44.88 5.68
C HIS A 149 -0.87 -46.12 5.43
N HIS A 150 -0.14 -46.55 6.47
CA HIS A 150 0.44 -47.89 6.54
C HIS A 150 0.07 -48.52 7.88
N ALA A 151 -1.15 -49.06 7.93
CA ALA A 151 -1.54 -50.09 8.87
C ALA A 151 -2.29 -51.17 8.07
N SER A 152 -2.08 -52.41 8.50
CA SER A 152 -2.64 -53.70 8.07
C SER A 152 -2.23 -54.24 6.71
#